data_AF-A0A1G9QXH2-F1
#
_entry.id   AF-A0A1G9QXH2-F1
#
_cell.length_a   1.000
_cell.length_b   1.000
_cell.length_c   1.000
_cell.angle_alpha   90.00
_cell.angle_beta   90.00
_cell.angle_gamma   90.00
#
_symmetry.space_group_name_H-M   'P 1'
#
loop_
_entity.id
_entity.type
_entity.pdbx_description
1 polymer ?
#
loop_
_entity_poly.entity_id
_entity_poly.type
_entity_poly.pdbx_seq_one_letter_code
_entity_poly.pdbx_strand_id
1 'polypeptide(L)'
;MYEQLLAEADALNIEVLEMDLKPRTKGLYGDKVIWLNKNIDTTVEKGCILAEEIGHYHMTVGDILNQSKIMNIKQEKLARKWAFKRIIPLHKFIESFDAGCRSRFEIAEMLNVTESFLEECLDFYRQKHGTEVRVDDKHILFLNPLAVYETIN
;
A
#
# COMPACT_ATOMS: atom_id res chain seq x y z
N MET A 1 4.86 -10.75 -1.72
CA MET A 1 4.76 -9.29 -1.94
C MET A 1 6.15 -8.64 -2.07
N TYR A 2 6.99 -8.64 -1.03
CA TYR A 2 8.30 -7.93 -1.06
C TYR A 2 9.18 -8.23 -2.27
N GLU A 3 9.44 -9.51 -2.57
CA GLU A 3 10.23 -9.93 -3.74
C GLU A 3 9.66 -9.44 -5.08
N GLN A 4 8.32 -9.36 -5.18
CA GLN A 4 7.66 -8.84 -6.39
C GLN A 4 7.88 -7.33 -6.54
N LEU A 5 7.94 -6.60 -5.43
CA LEU A 5 8.23 -5.17 -5.42
C LEU A 5 9.71 -4.89 -5.70
N LEU A 6 10.63 -5.76 -5.25
CA LEU A 6 12.04 -5.68 -5.64
C LEU A 6 12.20 -5.87 -7.16
N ALA A 7 11.53 -6.86 -7.74
CA ALA A 7 11.53 -7.07 -9.19
C ALA A 7 10.89 -5.89 -9.96
N GLU A 8 9.84 -5.28 -9.42
CA GLU A 8 9.23 -4.07 -10.00
C GLU A 8 10.19 -2.88 -9.94
N ALA A 9 10.87 -2.65 -8.82
CA ALA A 9 11.87 -1.60 -8.68
C ALA A 9 13.02 -1.79 -9.68
N ASP A 10 13.55 -3.01 -9.81
CA ASP A 10 14.58 -3.36 -10.79
C ASP A 10 14.14 -3.07 -12.23
N ALA A 11 12.91 -3.48 -12.59
CA ALA A 11 12.34 -3.19 -13.92
C ALA A 11 12.17 -1.67 -14.19
N LEU A 12 11.98 -0.86 -13.15
CA LEU A 12 11.92 0.60 -13.22
C LEU A 12 13.31 1.26 -13.21
N ASN A 13 14.39 0.48 -13.13
CA ASN A 13 15.77 0.93 -12.90
C ASN A 13 15.90 1.75 -11.61
N ILE A 14 15.29 1.26 -10.53
CA ILE A 14 15.39 1.81 -9.18
C ILE A 14 16.23 0.86 -8.34
N GLU A 15 17.34 1.35 -7.79
CA GLU A 15 18.18 0.58 -6.87
C GLU A 15 17.54 0.52 -5.48
N VAL A 16 17.48 -0.65 -4.85
CA VAL A 16 16.97 -0.82 -3.49
C VAL A 16 18.11 -1.24 -2.57
N LEU A 17 18.41 -0.41 -1.57
CA LEU A 17 19.50 -0.61 -0.61
C LEU A 17 18.95 -0.72 0.81
N GLU A 18 19.39 -1.72 1.56
CA GLU A 18 19.14 -1.78 3.01
C GLU A 18 20.33 -1.20 3.78
N MET A 19 20.08 -0.19 4.61
CA MET A 19 21.13 0.45 5.42
C MET A 19 20.61 0.96 6.77
N ASP A 20 21.53 1.39 7.63
CA ASP A 20 21.15 2.08 8.86
C ASP A 20 20.59 3.47 8.53
N LEU A 21 19.29 3.64 8.72
CA LEU A 21 18.63 4.93 8.69
C LEU A 21 18.29 5.38 10.12
N LYS A 22 17.99 6.66 10.30
CA LYS A 22 17.48 7.17 11.57
C LYS A 22 16.27 6.32 12.01
N PRO A 23 16.08 6.03 13.31
CA PRO A 23 15.02 5.11 13.76
C PRO A 23 13.60 5.46 13.28
N ARG A 24 13.32 6.75 13.03
CA ARG A 24 12.03 7.24 12.52
C ARG A 24 11.89 7.20 11.00
N THR A 25 12.99 7.01 10.28
CA THR A 25 13.03 6.91 8.82
C THR A 25 13.05 5.43 8.46
N LYS A 26 11.91 4.95 7.96
CA LYS A 26 11.71 3.54 7.61
C LYS A 26 12.07 3.26 6.15
N GLY A 27 11.71 4.18 5.26
CA GLY A 27 12.11 4.22 3.87
C GLY A 27 12.48 5.65 3.45
N LEU A 28 13.18 5.76 2.33
CA LEU A 28 13.41 7.02 1.62
C LEU A 28 13.66 6.73 0.14
N TYR A 29 12.94 7.43 -0.73
CA TYR A 29 13.21 7.47 -2.16
C TYR A 29 13.93 8.78 -2.56
N GLY A 30 14.95 8.67 -3.41
CA GLY A 30 15.60 9.81 -4.06
C GLY A 30 16.52 9.37 -5.19
N ASP A 31 16.51 10.12 -6.30
CA ASP A 31 17.42 9.91 -7.45
C ASP A 31 17.52 8.45 -7.95
N LYS A 32 16.36 7.77 -8.07
CA LYS A 32 16.26 6.35 -8.46
C LYS A 32 16.92 5.37 -7.48
N VAL A 33 17.09 5.76 -6.23
CA VAL A 33 17.50 4.88 -5.15
C VAL A 33 16.43 4.89 -4.07
N ILE A 34 16.09 3.70 -3.57
CA ILE A 34 15.25 3.49 -2.40
C ILE A 34 16.15 2.95 -1.29
N TRP A 35 16.22 3.68 -0.19
CA TRP A 35 16.87 3.24 1.04
C TRP A 35 15.82 2.70 2.00
N LEU A 36 15.93 1.43 2.38
CA LEU A 36 15.13 0.82 3.43
C LEU A 36 15.95 0.72 4.71
N ASN A 37 15.32 0.99 5.85
CA ASN A 37 15.97 0.82 7.14
C ASN A 37 16.18 -0.67 7.42
N LYS A 38 17.43 -1.12 7.54
CA LYS A 38 17.76 -2.53 7.78
C LYS A 38 17.21 -3.07 9.11
N ASN A 39 16.85 -2.18 10.04
CA ASN A 39 16.31 -2.50 11.36
C ASN A 39 14.77 -2.68 11.36
N ILE A 40 14.16 -2.96 10.21
CA ILE A 40 12.76 -3.35 10.11
C ILE A 40 12.67 -4.86 10.29
N ASP A 41 11.88 -5.29 11.27
CA ASP A 41 11.87 -6.68 11.75
C ASP A 41 11.22 -7.66 10.78
N THR A 42 10.25 -7.20 9.98
CA THR A 42 9.45 -8.09 9.14
C THR A 42 9.52 -7.72 7.65
N THR A 43 9.60 -8.74 6.80
CA THR A 43 9.50 -8.59 5.34
C THR A 43 8.14 -8.01 4.92
N VAL A 44 7.09 -8.22 5.71
CA VAL A 44 5.76 -7.62 5.51
C VAL A 44 5.82 -6.10 5.67
N GLU A 45 6.37 -5.60 6.78
CA GLU A 45 6.55 -4.15 7.00
C GLU A 45 7.47 -3.56 5.93
N LYS A 46 8.60 -4.21 5.62
CA LYS A 46 9.51 -3.78 4.53
C LYS A 46 8.79 -3.66 3.20
N GLY A 47 7.94 -4.63 2.87
CA GLY A 47 7.15 -4.60 1.64
C GLY A 47 6.14 -3.46 1.59
N CYS A 48 5.43 -3.19 2.69
CA CYS A 48 4.53 -2.04 2.77
C CYS A 48 5.27 -0.72 2.55
N ILE A 49 6.47 -0.56 3.14
CA ILE A 49 7.31 0.63 2.98
C ILE A 49 7.84 0.72 1.55
N LEU A 50 8.39 -0.36 1.00
CA LEU A 50 8.90 -0.40 -0.37
C LEU A 50 7.82 -0.01 -1.39
N ALA A 51 6.58 -0.46 -1.20
CA ALA A 51 5.46 -0.07 -2.05
C ALA A 51 5.19 1.45 -2.02
N GLU A 52 5.34 2.09 -0.86
CA GLU A 52 5.23 3.53 -0.69
C GLU A 52 6.38 4.28 -1.35
N GLU A 53 7.62 3.81 -1.20
CA GLU A 53 8.81 4.40 -1.85
C GLU A 53 8.78 4.29 -3.38
N ILE A 54 8.24 3.20 -3.93
CA ILE A 54 7.94 3.11 -5.37
C ILE A 54 6.81 4.10 -5.74
N GLY A 55 5.83 4.28 -4.86
CA GLY A 55 4.83 5.34 -5.00
C GLY A 55 5.44 6.74 -5.08
N HIS A 56 6.50 7.01 -4.31
CA HIS A 56 7.23 8.27 -4.39
C HIS A 56 7.88 8.49 -5.75
N TYR A 57 8.48 7.46 -6.34
CA TYR A 57 9.00 7.52 -7.71
C TYR A 57 7.94 7.98 -8.72
N HIS A 58 6.71 7.50 -8.59
CA HIS A 58 5.63 7.85 -9.53
C HIS A 58 4.95 9.20 -9.25
N MET A 59 4.84 9.59 -7.99
CA MET A 59 3.92 10.67 -7.58
C MET A 59 4.62 11.94 -7.09
N THR A 60 5.91 11.85 -6.75
CA THR A 60 6.66 12.97 -6.15
C THR A 60 7.37 13.81 -7.18
N VAL A 61 7.32 15.13 -7.01
CA VAL A 61 8.05 16.13 -7.78
C VAL A 61 8.80 17.05 -6.82
N GLY A 62 10.11 17.17 -7.03
CA GLY A 62 10.99 18.02 -6.23
C GLY A 62 11.33 17.46 -4.84
N ASP A 63 11.97 18.29 -4.01
CA ASP A 63 12.37 17.93 -2.65
C ASP A 63 11.20 18.06 -1.66
N ILE A 64 10.84 16.93 -1.03
CA ILE A 64 9.75 16.83 -0.06
C ILE A 64 10.17 16.73 1.40
N LEU A 65 11.47 16.80 1.72
CA LEU A 65 12.00 16.59 3.08
C LEU A 65 11.40 17.55 4.13
N ASN A 66 10.97 18.75 3.71
CA ASN A 66 10.36 19.73 4.60
C ASN A 66 8.84 19.47 4.82
N GLN A 67 8.52 18.64 5.82
CA GLN A 67 7.14 18.30 6.19
C GLN A 67 6.31 19.44 6.82
N SER A 68 6.86 20.65 7.01
CA SER A 68 6.06 21.82 7.38
C SER A 68 5.26 22.40 6.20
N LYS A 69 5.63 22.04 4.97
CA LYS A 69 4.95 22.48 3.75
C LYS A 69 3.76 21.57 3.46
N ILE A 70 2.57 22.17 3.38
CA ILE A 70 1.32 21.47 3.02
C ILE A 70 1.48 20.70 1.70
N MET A 71 2.23 21.24 0.73
CA MET A 71 2.48 20.56 -0.54
C MET A 71 3.22 19.23 -0.34
N ASN A 72 4.23 19.20 0.54
CA ASN A 72 5.02 18.00 0.79
C ASN A 72 4.14 16.92 1.45
N ILE A 73 3.34 17.30 2.45
CA ILE A 73 2.34 16.41 3.08
C ILE A 73 1.35 15.84 2.05
N LYS A 74 0.94 16.63 1.05
CA LYS A 74 0.07 16.14 -0.03
C LYS A 74 0.77 15.10 -0.90
N GLN A 75 2.05 15.29 -1.20
CA GLN A 75 2.84 14.35 -1.99
C GLN A 75 3.05 13.01 -1.26
N GLU A 76 3.38 13.04 0.04
CA GLU A 76 3.40 11.84 0.90
C GLU A 76 2.09 11.05 0.80
N LYS A 77 0.96 11.75 0.97
CA LYS A 77 -0.37 11.11 0.85
C LYS A 77 -0.64 10.54 -0.54
N LEU A 78 -0.07 11.13 -1.60
CA LEU A 78 -0.24 10.62 -2.96
C LEU A 78 0.57 9.33 -3.18
N ALA A 79 1.82 9.29 -2.71
CA ALA A 79 2.66 8.11 -2.74
C ALA A 79 2.01 6.95 -1.95
N ARG A 80 1.54 7.22 -0.74
CA ARG A 80 0.81 6.22 0.07
C ARG A 80 -0.44 5.69 -0.61
N LYS A 81 -1.26 6.57 -1.21
CA LYS A 81 -2.46 6.16 -1.98
C LYS A 81 -2.12 5.37 -3.23
N TRP A 82 -0.98 5.64 -3.86
CA TRP A 82 -0.48 4.84 -4.98
C TRP A 82 -0.18 3.43 -4.50
N ALA A 83 0.53 3.28 -3.37
CA ALA A 83 0.84 1.98 -2.77
C ALA A 83 -0.43 1.18 -2.45
N PHE A 84 -1.46 1.80 -1.87
CA PHE A 84 -2.74 1.13 -1.61
C PHE A 84 -3.37 0.53 -2.86
N LYS A 85 -3.44 1.32 -3.95
CA LYS A 85 -4.03 0.83 -5.21
C LYS A 85 -3.16 -0.24 -5.86
N ARG A 86 -1.84 -0.15 -5.69
CA ARG A 86 -0.89 -1.09 -6.27
C ARG A 86 -0.94 -2.45 -5.56
N ILE A 87 -1.02 -2.46 -4.23
CA ILE A 87 -0.98 -3.67 -3.41
C ILE A 87 -2.38 -4.26 -3.19
N ILE A 88 -3.37 -3.42 -2.92
CA ILE A 88 -4.74 -3.81 -2.58
C ILE A 88 -5.73 -3.10 -3.51
N PRO A 89 -5.71 -3.37 -4.82
CA PRO A 89 -6.81 -2.97 -5.70
C PRO A 89 -8.12 -3.64 -5.23
N LEU A 90 -9.28 -3.06 -5.55
CA LEU A 90 -10.58 -3.51 -5.01
C LEU A 90 -10.86 -5.01 -5.21
N HIS A 91 -10.42 -5.61 -6.31
CA HIS A 91 -10.61 -7.04 -6.57
C HIS A 91 -9.88 -7.94 -5.58
N LYS A 92 -8.81 -7.46 -4.91
CA LYS A 92 -8.12 -8.23 -3.87
C LYS A 92 -9.01 -8.55 -2.67
N PHE A 93 -9.98 -7.70 -2.37
CA PHE A 93 -10.96 -8.03 -1.34
C PHE A 93 -11.85 -9.20 -1.76
N ILE A 94 -12.25 -9.28 -3.03
CA ILE A 94 -13.02 -10.43 -3.54
C ILE A 94 -12.16 -11.70 -3.43
N GLU A 95 -10.94 -11.66 -3.96
CA GLU A 95 -10.01 -12.80 -3.90
C GLU A 95 -9.80 -13.30 -2.46
N SER A 96 -9.71 -12.40 -1.48
CA SER A 96 -9.57 -12.79 -0.07
C SER A 96 -10.81 -13.46 0.50
N PHE A 97 -12.01 -12.97 0.14
CA PHE A 97 -13.24 -13.61 0.59
C PHE A 97 -13.44 -14.98 -0.07
N ASP A 98 -13.09 -15.12 -1.35
CA ASP A 98 -13.11 -16.40 -2.08
C ASP A 98 -12.11 -17.41 -1.49
N ALA A 99 -10.94 -16.93 -1.04
CA ALA A 99 -9.95 -17.74 -0.33
C ALA A 99 -10.38 -18.13 1.10
N GLY A 100 -11.54 -17.67 1.57
CA GLY A 100 -12.10 -18.02 2.87
C GLY A 100 -11.72 -17.08 4.01
N CYS A 101 -11.02 -15.97 3.76
CA CYS A 101 -10.74 -14.98 4.81
C CYS A 101 -12.03 -14.34 5.33
N ARG A 102 -12.18 -14.23 6.66
CA ARG A 102 -13.37 -13.67 7.34
C ARG A 102 -13.02 -12.56 8.34
N SER A 103 -11.74 -12.28 8.53
CA SER A 103 -11.24 -11.21 9.40
C SER A 103 -10.22 -10.32 8.70
N ARG A 104 -10.05 -9.08 9.20
CA ARG A 104 -8.99 -8.18 8.71
C ARG A 104 -7.59 -8.78 8.89
N PHE A 105 -7.37 -9.54 9.97
CA PHE A 105 -6.11 -10.22 10.21
C PHE A 105 -5.80 -11.23 9.11
N GLU A 106 -6.74 -12.11 8.77
CA GLU A 106 -6.55 -13.11 7.70
C GLU A 106 -6.37 -12.45 6.33
N ILE A 107 -7.08 -11.35 6.05
CA ILE A 107 -6.90 -10.59 4.81
C ILE A 107 -5.49 -9.98 4.76
N ALA A 108 -5.03 -9.35 5.85
CA ALA A 108 -3.71 -8.75 5.91
C ALA A 108 -2.60 -9.82 5.74
N GLU A 109 -2.75 -10.96 6.40
CA GLU A 109 -1.84 -12.11 6.28
C GLU A 109 -1.79 -12.64 4.84
N MET A 110 -2.94 -12.90 4.22
CA MET A 110 -3.03 -13.38 2.84
C MET A 110 -2.38 -12.39 1.86
N LEU A 111 -2.66 -11.10 2.01
CA LEU A 111 -2.11 -10.05 1.15
C LEU A 111 -0.65 -9.70 1.47
N ASN A 112 -0.08 -10.30 2.52
CA ASN A 112 1.27 -10.00 3.03
C ASN A 112 1.48 -8.50 3.33
N VAL A 113 0.50 -7.86 3.97
CA VAL A 113 0.56 -6.47 4.43
C VAL A 113 0.39 -6.39 5.94
N THR A 114 0.79 -5.28 6.55
CA THR A 114 0.48 -5.04 7.96
C THR A 114 -1.01 -4.72 8.13
N GLU A 115 -1.58 -5.03 9.30
CA GLU A 115 -2.97 -4.66 9.61
C GLU A 115 -3.19 -3.13 9.53
N SER A 116 -2.19 -2.34 9.93
CA SER A 116 -2.24 -0.88 9.82
C SER A 116 -2.32 -0.40 8.36
N PHE A 117 -1.54 -1.01 7.47
CA PHE A 117 -1.58 -0.69 6.04
C PHE A 117 -2.94 -1.05 5.43
N LEU A 118 -3.50 -2.20 5.80
CA LEU A 118 -4.83 -2.60 5.39
C LEU A 118 -5.91 -1.62 5.90
N GLU A 119 -5.85 -1.21 7.16
CA GLU A 119 -6.82 -0.26 7.73
C GLU A 119 -6.75 1.10 7.05
N GLU A 120 -5.56 1.65 6.83
CA GLU A 120 -5.39 2.91 6.10
C GLU A 120 -5.88 2.81 4.64
N CYS A 121 -5.70 1.65 4.01
CA CYS A 121 -6.21 1.38 2.67
C CYS A 121 -7.74 1.34 2.65
N LEU A 122 -8.38 0.72 3.65
CA LEU A 122 -9.83 0.72 3.81
C LEU A 122 -10.34 2.14 4.04
N ASP A 123 -9.68 2.93 4.89
CA ASP A 123 -9.99 4.36 5.08
C ASP A 123 -9.90 5.16 3.79
N PHE A 124 -8.87 4.92 2.99
CA PHE A 124 -8.72 5.54 1.69
C PHE A 124 -9.89 5.21 0.76
N TYR A 125 -10.28 3.93 0.66
CA TYR A 125 -11.43 3.55 -0.17
C TYR A 125 -12.74 4.09 0.38
N ARG A 126 -12.92 4.15 1.71
CA ARG A 126 -14.10 4.77 2.36
C ARG A 126 -14.21 6.24 1.99
N GLN A 127 -13.12 6.99 2.09
CA GLN A 127 -13.08 8.40 1.71
C GLN A 127 -13.36 8.62 0.23
N LYS A 128 -12.99 7.67 -0.62
CA LYS A 128 -13.13 7.77 -2.08
C LYS A 128 -14.52 7.33 -2.59
N HIS A 129 -15.10 6.30 -1.99
CA HIS A 129 -16.29 5.62 -2.52
C HIS A 129 -17.49 5.64 -1.57
N GLY A 130 -17.32 6.01 -0.30
CA GLY A 130 -18.37 5.93 0.72
C GLY A 130 -18.34 4.57 1.44
N THR A 131 -19.50 4.01 1.75
CA THR A 131 -19.62 2.78 2.55
C THR A 131 -19.55 1.49 1.73
N GLU A 132 -19.79 1.56 0.43
CA GLU A 132 -19.79 0.42 -0.48
C GLU A 132 -19.29 0.81 -1.87
N VAL A 133 -18.81 -0.18 -2.63
CA VAL A 133 -18.34 0.00 -3.99
C VAL A 133 -18.68 -1.23 -4.84
N ARG A 134 -19.28 -0.99 -6.01
CA ARG A 134 -19.43 -2.00 -7.06
C ARG A 134 -18.04 -2.28 -7.64
N VAL A 135 -17.51 -3.47 -7.45
CA VAL A 135 -16.16 -3.84 -7.90
C VAL A 135 -16.19 -4.35 -9.34
N ASP A 136 -17.21 -5.14 -9.68
CA ASP A 136 -17.50 -5.64 -11.03
C ASP A 136 -19.02 -5.92 -11.19
N ASP A 137 -19.40 -6.61 -12.27
CA ASP A 137 -20.80 -6.93 -12.61
C ASP A 137 -21.51 -7.84 -11.60
N LYS A 138 -20.76 -8.55 -10.75
CA LYS A 138 -21.28 -9.50 -9.77
C LYS A 138 -21.00 -9.10 -8.32
N HIS A 139 -19.96 -8.31 -8.06
CA HIS A 139 -19.51 -8.09 -6.69
C HIS A 139 -19.75 -6.67 -6.19
N ILE A 140 -20.32 -6.58 -4.99
CA ILE A 140 -20.40 -5.35 -4.19
C ILE A 140 -19.51 -5.54 -2.96
N LEU A 141 -18.56 -4.64 -2.76
CA LEU A 141 -17.71 -4.58 -1.57
C LEU A 141 -18.28 -3.54 -0.60
N PHE A 142 -18.67 -3.99 0.58
CA PHE A 142 -18.96 -3.14 1.72
C PHE A 142 -17.66 -2.87 2.48
N LEU A 143 -17.41 -1.60 2.81
CA LEU A 143 -16.19 -1.14 3.49
C LEU A 143 -16.41 -0.93 5.00
N ASN A 144 -17.66 -0.98 5.46
CA ASN A 144 -18.03 -0.94 6.88
C ASN A 144 -19.47 -1.46 7.13
N PRO A 145 -19.67 -2.65 7.74
CA PRO A 145 -18.63 -3.65 8.01
C PRO A 145 -18.00 -4.18 6.71
N LEU A 146 -16.76 -4.69 6.78
CA LEU A 146 -16.06 -5.22 5.61
C LEU A 146 -16.73 -6.54 5.17
N ALA A 147 -17.32 -6.56 3.98
CA ALA A 147 -17.99 -7.73 3.42
C ALA A 147 -18.01 -7.69 1.89
N VAL A 148 -18.01 -8.85 1.25
CA VAL A 148 -18.25 -8.99 -0.20
C VAL A 148 -19.60 -9.67 -0.39
N TYR A 149 -20.44 -9.09 -1.24
CA TYR A 149 -21.71 -9.66 -1.65
C TYR A 149 -21.68 -9.95 -3.15
N GLU A 150 -22.03 -11.19 -3.52
CA GLU A 150 -22.21 -11.60 -4.91
C GLU A 150 -23.70 -11.48 -5.30
N THR A 151 -23.98 -10.67 -6.33
CA THR A 151 -25.32 -10.51 -6.88
C THR A 151 -25.65 -11.71 -7.76
N ILE A 152 -26.75 -12.39 -7.45
CA ILE A 152 -27.30 -13.45 -8.29
C ILE A 152 -28.11 -12.78 -9.40
N ASN A 153 -27.74 -13.02 -10.66
CA ASN A 153 -28.56 -12.68 -11.83
C ASN A 153 -29.69 -13.70 -12.00
#